data_AF-A0A4R7VCJ6-F1
#
_entry.id   AF-A0A4R7VCJ6-F1
#
_cell.length_a   1.000
_cell.length_b   1.000
_cell.length_c   1.000
_cell.angle_alpha   90.00
_cell.angle_beta   90.00
_cell.angle_gamma   90.00
#
_symmetry.space_group_name_H-M   'P 1'
#
loop_
_entity.id
_entity.type
_entity.pdbx_description
1 polymer ?
#
loop_
_entity_poly.entity_id
_entity_poly.type
_entity_poly.pdbx_seq_one_letter_code
_entity_poly.pdbx_strand_id
1 'polypeptide(L)'
;MSKFFDELMESVQEMDEILRRERRASSPTFTPNTDDETALSFEQKQAYFDKVRRSNYLASLHLEGFDTQRTDTDKTLPLRESALEKHRRNKN
;
A
#
# COMPACT_ATOMS: atom_id res chain seq x y z
N MET A 1 -1.92 -21.94 -2.76
CA MET A 1 -2.01 -20.47 -2.63
C MET A 1 -1.23 -19.86 -3.78
N SER A 2 -1.71 -18.76 -4.36
CA SER A 2 -1.04 -18.11 -5.49
C SER A 2 0.22 -17.41 -4.99
N LYS A 3 1.35 -17.60 -5.69
CA LYS A 3 2.66 -16.99 -5.34
C LYS A 3 2.60 -15.47 -5.14
N PHE A 4 1.63 -14.81 -5.77
CA PHE A 4 1.36 -13.38 -5.60
C PHE A 4 0.85 -13.03 -4.20
N PHE A 5 -0.04 -13.86 -3.64
CA PHE A 5 -0.54 -13.67 -2.28
C PHE A 5 0.55 -13.97 -1.25
N ASP A 6 1.41 -14.94 -1.53
CA ASP A 6 2.55 -15.25 -0.67
C ASP A 6 3.55 -14.07 -0.64
N GLU A 7 3.91 -13.48 -1.80
CA GLU A 7 4.75 -12.26 -1.89
C GLU A 7 4.10 -11.05 -1.20
N LEU A 8 2.78 -10.88 -1.34
CA LEU A 8 2.04 -9.78 -0.71
C LEU A 8 2.04 -9.91 0.81
N MET A 9 1.81 -11.13 1.32
CA MET A 9 1.83 -11.40 2.75
C MET A 9 3.24 -11.29 3.33
N GLU A 10 4.27 -11.67 2.57
CA GLU A 10 5.68 -11.49 2.95
C GLU A 10 6.04 -10.01 3.05
N SER A 11 5.62 -9.17 2.09
CA SER A 11 5.83 -7.72 2.14
C SER A 11 5.11 -7.05 3.33
N VAL A 12 3.89 -7.49 3.64
CA VAL A 12 3.13 -6.99 4.79
C VAL A 12 3.79 -7.42 6.10
N GLN A 13 4.29 -8.66 6.19
CA GLN A 13 5.00 -9.15 7.36
C GLN A 13 6.34 -8.42 7.56
N GLU A 14 7.05 -8.12 6.48
CA GLU A 14 8.29 -7.35 6.52
C GLU A 14 8.04 -5.93 7.07
N MET A 15 6.95 -5.28 6.66
CA MET A 15 6.52 -3.99 7.22
C MET A 15 6.18 -4.09 8.72
N ASP A 16 5.43 -5.12 9.11
CA ASP A 16 5.04 -5.31 10.51
C ASP A 16 6.26 -5.59 11.39
N GLU A 17 7.26 -6.29 10.86
CA GLU A 17 8.54 -6.56 11.53
C GLU A 17 9.42 -5.31 11.62
N ILE A 18 9.46 -4.47 10.58
CA ILE A 18 10.14 -3.16 10.62
C ILE A 18 9.52 -2.26 11.69
N LEU A 19 8.18 -2.15 11.72
CA LEU A 19 7.45 -1.34 12.70
C LEU A 19 7.62 -1.89 14.13
N ARG A 20 7.69 -3.21 14.31
CA ARG A 20 7.92 -3.85 15.61
C ARG A 20 9.36 -3.70 16.09
N ARG A 21 10.35 -3.80 15.19
CA ARG A 21 11.76 -3.55 15.52
C ARG A 21 11.95 -2.12 16.01
N GLU A 22 11.29 -1.16 15.36
CA GLU A 22 11.29 0.24 15.77
C GLU A 22 10.72 0.41 17.19
N ARG A 23 9.59 -0.23 17.47
CA ARG A 23 8.94 -0.17 18.79
C ARG A 23 9.72 -0.87 19.90
N ARG A 24 10.55 -1.87 19.57
CA ARG A 24 11.45 -2.55 20.52
C ARG A 24 12.71 -1.74 20.80
N ALA A 25 13.20 -1.00 19.82
CA ALA A 25 14.30 -0.05 20.00
C ALA A 25 13.89 1.16 20.88
N SER A 26 12.59 1.45 20.98
CA SER A 26 12.04 2.62 21.69
C SER A 26 11.56 2.36 23.14
N SER A 27 12.27 1.56 23.95
CA SER A 27 12.01 1.46 25.41
C SER A 27 12.96 2.36 26.24
N PRO A 28 12.51 2.95 27.36
CA PRO A 28 12.64 4.40 27.56
C PRO A 28 13.70 4.82 28.59
N THR A 29 14.42 5.88 28.26
CA THR A 29 14.56 7.01 29.19
C THR A 29 13.82 8.18 28.57
N PHE A 30 12.59 8.39 29.02
CA PHE A 30 11.71 9.46 28.55
C PHE A 30 12.23 10.81 29.07
N THR A 31 12.89 11.57 28.19
CA THR A 31 13.08 13.01 28.35
C THR A 31 12.28 13.72 27.26
N PRO A 32 11.32 14.58 27.60
CA PRO A 32 10.43 15.21 26.64
C PRO A 32 11.10 16.46 26.08
N ASN A 33 12.23 16.34 25.38
CA ASN A 33 12.80 17.43 24.61
C ASN A 33 13.72 16.84 23.54
N THR A 34 13.49 17.28 22.30
CA THR A 34 14.44 17.28 21.19
C THR A 34 14.54 15.96 20.39
N ASP A 35 13.92 16.03 19.22
CA ASP A 35 14.23 15.32 17.96
C ASP A 35 13.84 13.83 17.82
N ASP A 36 12.74 13.62 17.07
CA ASP A 36 12.23 12.38 16.49
C ASP A 36 13.23 11.67 15.55
N GLU A 37 14.33 11.08 16.06
CA GLU A 37 15.29 10.32 15.22
C GLU A 37 14.78 8.94 14.74
N THR A 38 13.68 8.42 15.30
CA THR A 38 13.11 7.10 14.98
C THR A 38 11.75 7.17 14.27
N ALA A 39 11.22 8.37 14.04
CA ALA A 39 10.00 8.54 13.26
C ALA A 39 10.35 8.53 11.78
N LEU A 40 9.98 7.47 11.05
CA LEU A 40 10.02 7.48 9.59
C LEU A 40 9.41 8.78 9.07
N SER A 41 10.18 9.50 8.26
CA SER A 41 9.78 10.79 7.75
C SER A 41 8.48 10.64 6.95
N PHE A 42 7.69 11.70 6.88
CA PHE A 42 6.46 11.69 6.09
C PHE A 42 6.72 11.25 4.64
N GLU A 43 7.84 11.70 4.05
CA GLU A 43 8.25 11.33 2.70
C GLU A 43 8.54 9.83 2.56
N GLN A 44 9.17 9.20 3.56
CA GLN A 44 9.43 7.76 3.54
C GLN A 44 8.14 6.94 3.61
N LYS A 45 7.19 7.37 4.45
CA LYS A 45 5.85 6.75 4.54
C LYS A 45 5.09 6.92 3.23
N GLN A 46 5.14 8.11 2.64
CA GLN A 46 4.51 8.43 1.37
C GLN A 46 5.08 7.59 0.22
N ALA A 47 6.40 7.54 0.08
CA ALA A 47 7.07 6.76 -0.96
C ALA A 47 6.79 5.26 -0.84
N TYR A 48 6.67 4.74 0.37
CA TYR A 48 6.27 3.36 0.58
C TYR A 48 4.81 3.12 0.18
N PHE A 49 3.89 3.99 0.62
CA PHE A 49 2.48 3.91 0.24
C PHE A 49 2.31 3.94 -1.29
N ASP A 50 3.00 4.83 -1.99
CA ASP A 50 2.92 4.94 -3.44
C ASP A 50 3.40 3.66 -4.16
N LYS A 51 4.35 2.92 -3.58
CA LYS A 51 4.82 1.62 -4.12
C LYS A 51 3.77 0.51 -3.98
N VAL A 52 3.09 0.44 -2.83
CA VAL A 52 2.20 -0.70 -2.49
C VAL A 52 0.72 -0.43 -2.78
N ARG A 53 0.33 0.82 -3.01
CA ARG A 53 -1.08 1.21 -3.17
C ARG A 53 -1.78 0.47 -4.30
N ARG A 54 -1.15 0.32 -5.47
CA ARG A 54 -1.76 -0.33 -6.64
C ARG A 54 -1.92 -1.84 -6.45
N SER A 55 -0.90 -2.52 -5.92
CA SER A 55 -0.98 -3.96 -5.65
C SER A 55 -2.06 -4.27 -4.61
N ASN A 56 -2.15 -3.45 -3.55
CA ASN A 56 -3.17 -3.62 -2.52
C ASN A 56 -4.58 -3.41 -3.08
N TYR A 57 -4.78 -2.39 -3.91
CA TYR A 57 -6.08 -2.16 -4.56
C TYR A 57 -6.51 -3.33 -5.44
N LEU A 58 -5.60 -3.86 -6.28
CA LEU A 58 -5.90 -5.02 -7.10
C LEU A 58 -6.18 -6.28 -6.27
N ALA A 59 -5.42 -6.51 -5.20
CA ALA A 59 -5.68 -7.61 -4.28
C ALA A 59 -7.06 -7.48 -3.63
N SER A 60 -7.47 -6.28 -3.22
CA SER A 60 -8.82 -6.03 -2.69
C SER A 60 -9.90 -6.33 -3.73
N LEU A 61 -9.75 -5.87 -4.97
CA LEU A 61 -10.67 -6.20 -6.06
C LEU A 61 -10.74 -7.70 -6.32
N HIS A 62 -9.61 -8.41 -6.29
CA HIS A 62 -9.59 -9.86 -6.43
C HIS A 62 -10.39 -10.55 -5.32
N LEU A 63 -10.22 -10.10 -4.07
CA LEU A 63 -10.97 -10.62 -2.91
C LEU A 63 -12.47 -10.35 -3.01
N GLU A 64 -12.87 -9.25 -3.65
CA GLU A 64 -14.28 -8.94 -3.95
C GLU A 64 -14.84 -9.74 -5.15
N GLY A 65 -14.01 -10.57 -5.81
CA GLY A 65 -14.42 -11.43 -6.91
C GLY A 65 -14.24 -10.82 -8.31
N PHE A 66 -13.54 -9.68 -8.42
CA PHE A 66 -13.17 -9.13 -9.73
C PHE A 66 -11.95 -9.87 -10.31
N ASP A 67 -11.97 -10.13 -11.61
CA ASP A 67 -10.83 -10.71 -12.31
C ASP A 67 -9.75 -9.65 -12.53
N THR A 68 -8.83 -9.56 -11.58
CA THR A 68 -7.65 -8.71 -11.65
C THR A 68 -6.40 -9.54 -11.87
N GLN A 69 -5.54 -9.09 -12.76
CA GLN A 69 -4.27 -9.72 -13.10
C GLN A 69 -3.10 -8.88 -12.58
N ARG A 70 -1.94 -9.50 -12.31
CA ARG A 70 -0.73 -8.77 -11.86
C ARG A 70 -0.32 -7.70 -12.86
N THR A 71 -0.47 -7.97 -14.16
CA THR A 71 -0.16 -7.01 -15.23
C THR A 71 -1.04 -5.75 -15.21
N ASP A 72 -2.12 -5.74 -14.43
CA ASP A 72 -2.96 -4.57 -14.24
C ASP A 72 -2.28 -3.49 -13.40
N THR A 73 -1.22 -3.79 -12.64
CA THR A 73 -0.43 -2.76 -11.94
C THR A 73 0.24 -1.78 -12.89
N ASP A 74 0.63 -2.30 -14.05
CA ASP A 74 1.39 -1.61 -15.09
C ASP A 74 0.46 -0.89 -16.08
N LYS A 75 -0.83 -1.24 -16.08
CA LYS A 75 -1.83 -0.56 -16.90
C LYS A 75 -2.01 0.87 -16.39
N THR A 76 -1.85 1.82 -17.29
CA THR A 76 -2.16 3.22 -17.01
C THR A 76 -3.64 3.31 -16.62
N LEU A 77 -3.90 3.81 -15.41
CA LEU A 77 -5.27 4.05 -14.97
C LEU A 77 -5.92 5.04 -15.93
N PRO A 78 -7.18 4.80 -16.34
CA PRO A 78 -7.89 5.76 -17.17
C PRO A 78 -7.96 7.10 -16.45
N LEU A 79 -7.81 8.19 -17.22
CA LEU A 79 -7.99 9.52 -16.68
C LEU A 79 -9.39 9.63 -16.08
N ARG A 80 -9.52 10.37 -14.97
CA ARG A 80 -10.78 10.52 -14.23
C ARG A 80 -11.95 10.87 -15.17
N GLU A 81 -11.72 11.76 -16.13
CA GLU A 81 -12.71 12.16 -17.13
C GLU A 81 -13.16 10.98 -18.01
N SER A 82 -12.22 10.17 -18.50
CA SER A 82 -12.52 8.98 -19.31
C SER A 82 -13.32 7.93 -18.54
N ALA A 83 -13.04 7.77 -17.23
CA ALA A 83 -13.81 6.86 -16.37
C ALA A 83 -15.26 7.36 -16.17
N LEU A 84 -15.44 8.66 -15.94
CA LEU A 84 -16.77 9.28 -15.79
C LEU A 84 -17.58 9.21 -17.08
N GLU A 85 -16.94 9.45 -18.23
CA GLU A 85 -17.58 9.35 -19.55
C GLU A 85 -18.08 7.93 -19.83
N LYS A 86 -17.27 6.92 -19.49
CA LYS A 86 -17.65 5.50 -19.63
C LYS A 86 -18.84 5.15 -18.73
N HIS A 87 -18.84 5.63 -17.49
CA HIS A 87 -19.96 5.42 -16.57
C HIS A 87 -21.25 6.10 -17.04
N ARG A 88 -21.16 7.32 -17.57
CA ARG A 88 -22.31 8.03 -18.17
C ARG A 88 -22.88 7.27 -19.36
N ARG A 89 -22.02 6.76 -20.24
CA ARG A 89 -22.43 5.98 -21.42
C ARG A 89 -23.07 4.63 -21.06
N ASN A 90 -22.63 3.98 -19.99
CA ASN A 90 -23.21 2.72 -19.51
C ASN A 90 -24.54 2.88 -18.77
N LYS A 91 -24.99 4.11 -18.47
CA LYS A 91 -26.24 4.39 -17.75
C LYS A 91 -27.43 4.68 -18.69
N ASN A 92 -27.17 4.84 -19.99
CA ASN A 92 -28.20 4.96 -21.05
C ASN A 92 -28.38 3.61 -21.76
#